data_AF-A0A2S1SI06-F1
#
_entry.id   AF-A0A2S1SI06-F1
#
_cell.length_a   1.000
_cell.length_b   1.000
_cell.length_c   1.000
_cell.angle_alpha   90.00
_cell.angle_beta   90.00
_cell.angle_gamma   90.00
#
_symmetry.space_group_name_H-M   'P 1'
#
loop_
_entity.id
_entity.type
_entity.pdbx_description
1 polymer ?
#
loop_
_entity_poly.entity_id
_entity_poly.type
_entity_poly.pdbx_seq_one_letter_code
_entity_poly.pdbx_strand_id
1 'polypeptide(L)'
;MLKITTTIVLFLIGMLTQAQVSENRTITDFSKIEVKNGIALSYSNDPIPSAKVESGSNENLSNIVMEVKNGTLKIYTADQNPVNDVTVYVHNHGINAFSASSKATITLPQIVETRSMDIRLATGAKFTGIVKASATTTVNVSDDAVFNGLIETGRLSGNFTGNASVVLAGKVYEAFLYANNNAIISARNLDTENTAIFASEAAALNIHAGSNMSLNISDTAKVTYSGTPKSVKYSEGALATIKDKSKDGLSAN
;
A
#
# COMPACT_ATOMS: atom_id res chain seq x y z
N MET A 1 -19.16 -38.08 -50.56
CA MET A 1 -19.25 -36.72 -49.97
C MET A 1 -20.08 -36.86 -48.70
N LEU A 2 -19.50 -37.15 -47.52
CA LEU A 2 -19.06 -36.17 -46.54
C LEU A 2 -18.26 -36.94 -45.47
N LYS A 3 -16.94 -37.12 -45.67
CA LYS A 3 -16.01 -37.82 -44.74
C LYS A 3 -14.94 -36.88 -44.17
N ILE A 4 -15.21 -35.57 -44.16
CA ILE A 4 -14.22 -34.53 -43.83
C ILE A 4 -14.64 -33.68 -42.61
N THR A 5 -15.88 -33.79 -42.12
CA THR A 5 -16.37 -32.90 -41.05
C THR A 5 -16.07 -33.38 -39.63
N THR A 6 -15.86 -34.68 -39.39
CA THR A 6 -15.64 -35.19 -38.01
C THR A 6 -14.19 -35.08 -37.54
N THR A 7 -13.21 -34.95 -38.44
CA THR A 7 -11.78 -34.87 -38.07
C THR A 7 -11.34 -33.45 -37.69
N ILE A 8 -12.14 -32.42 -38.00
CA ILE A 8 -11.79 -31.01 -37.73
C ILE A 8 -12.22 -30.56 -36.32
N VAL A 9 -13.13 -31.27 -35.64
CA VAL A 9 -13.64 -30.86 -34.31
C VAL A 9 -12.75 -31.34 -33.15
N LEU A 10 -11.91 -32.37 -33.34
CA LEU A 10 -10.94 -32.79 -32.31
C LEU A 10 -9.63 -32.00 -32.31
N PHE A 11 -9.38 -31.13 -33.29
CA PHE A 11 -8.16 -30.33 -33.33
C PHE A 11 -8.30 -28.99 -32.57
N LEU A 12 -9.48 -28.69 -32.00
CA LEU A 12 -9.76 -27.40 -31.35
C LEU A 12 -9.68 -27.42 -29.81
N ILE A 13 -9.18 -28.51 -29.20
CA ILE A 13 -9.03 -28.63 -27.73
C ILE A 13 -7.56 -28.43 -27.28
N GLY A 14 -6.64 -28.20 -28.22
CA GLY A 14 -5.26 -27.79 -27.92
C GLY A 14 -5.16 -26.30 -27.55
N MET A 15 -6.09 -25.75 -26.75
CA MET A 15 -5.89 -24.42 -26.18
C MET A 15 -4.88 -24.55 -25.03
N LEU A 16 -3.77 -23.86 -25.22
CA LEU A 16 -2.62 -23.73 -24.33
C LEU A 16 -3.05 -23.54 -22.87
N THR A 17 -3.03 -24.61 -22.09
CA THR A 17 -2.89 -24.46 -20.63
C THR A 17 -1.43 -24.11 -20.40
N GLN A 18 -1.13 -22.82 -20.25
CA GLN A 18 0.12 -22.42 -19.60
C GLN A 18 0.03 -22.98 -18.17
N ALA A 19 0.66 -24.12 -17.93
CA ALA A 19 0.69 -24.72 -16.60
C ALA A 19 1.49 -23.78 -15.69
N GLN A 20 0.82 -23.17 -14.72
CA GLN A 20 1.49 -22.41 -13.67
C GLN A 20 2.41 -23.37 -12.91
N VAL A 21 3.68 -23.01 -12.80
CA VAL A 21 4.67 -23.77 -12.03
C VAL A 21 4.71 -23.23 -10.61
N SER A 22 4.94 -24.10 -9.64
CA SER A 22 4.99 -23.70 -8.24
C SER A 22 6.00 -24.50 -7.42
N GLU A 23 6.52 -23.86 -6.38
CA GLU A 23 7.54 -24.41 -5.49
C GLU A 23 7.25 -23.97 -4.04
N ASN A 24 7.21 -24.91 -3.11
CA ASN A 24 7.19 -24.60 -1.68
C ASN A 24 8.63 -24.33 -1.22
N ARG A 25 8.82 -23.29 -0.41
CA ARG A 25 10.13 -22.90 0.11
C ARG A 25 10.15 -22.89 1.62
N THR A 26 11.24 -23.42 2.18
CA THR A 26 11.47 -23.35 3.62
C THR A 26 11.91 -21.94 3.99
N ILE A 27 11.31 -21.42 5.06
CA ILE A 27 11.61 -20.11 5.63
C ILE A 27 11.84 -20.29 7.13
N THR A 28 12.81 -19.56 7.67
CA THR A 28 13.02 -19.46 9.13
C THR A 28 12.16 -18.34 9.70
N ASP A 29 12.19 -18.13 11.01
CA ASP A 29 11.43 -17.05 11.65
C ASP A 29 11.87 -15.65 11.19
N PHE A 30 10.90 -14.76 10.97
CA PHE A 30 11.09 -13.34 10.67
C PHE A 30 9.91 -12.54 11.21
N SER A 31 10.11 -11.24 11.37
CA SER A 31 9.04 -10.29 11.77
C SER A 31 8.83 -9.16 10.76
N LYS A 32 9.63 -9.15 9.68
CA LYS A 32 9.63 -8.12 8.64
C LYS A 32 9.68 -8.78 7.28
N ILE A 33 9.07 -8.16 6.28
CA ILE A 33 9.13 -8.62 4.89
C ILE A 33 9.57 -7.46 3.98
N GLU A 34 10.49 -7.75 3.07
CA GLU A 34 10.96 -6.84 2.01
C GLU A 34 10.79 -7.50 0.65
N VAL A 35 10.04 -6.88 -0.27
CA VAL A 35 9.74 -7.42 -1.60
C VAL A 35 10.21 -6.46 -2.69
N LYS A 36 10.81 -6.98 -3.75
CA LYS A 36 11.35 -6.17 -4.85
C LYS A 36 11.04 -6.75 -6.23
N ASN A 37 11.42 -5.99 -7.25
CA ASN A 37 11.55 -6.45 -8.64
C ASN A 37 10.24 -7.00 -9.25
N GLY A 38 9.13 -6.28 -9.11
CA GLY A 38 7.85 -6.66 -9.74
C GLY A 38 7.13 -7.87 -9.12
N ILE A 39 7.71 -8.50 -8.10
CA ILE A 39 7.12 -9.66 -7.42
C ILE A 39 5.84 -9.24 -6.70
N ALA A 40 4.78 -10.03 -6.83
CA ALA A 40 3.55 -9.89 -6.06
C ALA A 40 3.62 -10.76 -4.79
N LEU A 41 3.52 -10.17 -3.61
CA LEU A 41 3.36 -10.86 -2.34
C LEU A 41 1.89 -10.89 -1.94
N SER A 42 1.39 -12.09 -1.63
CA SER A 42 0.15 -12.30 -0.88
C SER A 42 0.52 -12.76 0.52
N TYR A 43 0.33 -11.90 1.52
CA TYR A 43 0.63 -12.22 2.92
C TYR A 43 -0.63 -12.51 3.71
N SER A 44 -0.62 -13.59 4.49
CA SER A 44 -1.73 -13.91 5.36
C SER A 44 -1.23 -14.32 6.75
N ASN A 45 -1.98 -13.93 7.78
CA ASN A 45 -1.69 -14.28 9.16
C ASN A 45 -2.05 -15.76 9.42
N ASP A 46 -1.05 -16.57 9.77
CA ASP A 46 -1.22 -18.01 10.06
C ASP A 46 -0.27 -18.45 11.17
N PRO A 47 -0.71 -19.23 12.16
CA PRO A 47 0.16 -19.78 13.20
C PRO A 47 1.22 -20.76 12.65
N ILE A 48 1.04 -21.32 11.45
CA ILE A 48 1.96 -22.25 10.80
C ILE A 48 2.68 -21.53 9.66
N PRO A 49 3.96 -21.17 9.82
CA PRO A 49 4.71 -20.49 8.78
C PRO A 49 4.84 -21.35 7.52
N SER A 50 4.55 -20.76 6.36
CA SER A 50 4.80 -21.40 5.06
C SER A 50 5.03 -20.38 3.96
N ALA A 51 5.81 -20.77 2.95
CA ALA A 51 6.06 -19.96 1.78
C ALA A 51 5.93 -20.79 0.51
N LYS A 52 5.27 -20.21 -0.50
CA LYS A 52 5.10 -20.80 -1.82
C LYS A 52 5.35 -19.74 -2.88
N VAL A 53 6.09 -20.10 -3.92
CA VAL A 53 6.26 -19.26 -5.12
C VAL A 53 5.51 -19.90 -6.27
N GLU A 54 4.76 -19.09 -7.01
CA GLU A 54 4.09 -19.50 -8.24
C GLU A 54 4.49 -18.58 -9.39
N SER A 55 4.68 -19.16 -10.59
CA SER A 55 4.98 -18.38 -11.79
C SER A 55 4.47 -19.06 -13.07
N GLY A 56 4.38 -18.29 -14.16
CA GLY A 56 4.11 -18.81 -15.50
C GLY A 56 5.30 -19.54 -16.15
N SER A 57 6.52 -19.45 -15.60
CA SER A 57 7.70 -20.13 -16.14
C SER A 57 8.66 -20.63 -15.06
N ASN A 58 9.35 -21.75 -15.34
CA ASN A 58 10.40 -22.29 -14.47
C ASN A 58 11.61 -21.34 -14.36
N GLU A 59 11.89 -20.58 -15.43
CA GLU A 59 12.95 -19.57 -15.43
C GLU A 59 12.68 -18.49 -14.37
N ASN A 60 11.50 -17.87 -14.41
CA ASN A 60 11.09 -16.88 -13.41
C ASN A 60 11.08 -17.47 -12.01
N LEU A 61 10.55 -18.68 -11.84
CA LEU A 61 10.52 -19.40 -10.56
C LEU A 61 11.95 -19.57 -9.98
N SER A 62 12.90 -20.01 -10.80
CA SER A 62 14.30 -20.20 -10.41
C SER A 62 15.05 -18.91 -10.13
N ASN A 63 14.63 -17.79 -10.74
CA ASN A 63 15.22 -16.47 -10.52
C ASN A 63 14.77 -15.84 -9.19
N ILE A 64 13.71 -16.34 -8.54
CA ILE A 64 13.27 -15.79 -7.27
C ILE A 64 14.22 -16.23 -6.15
N VAL A 65 14.67 -15.27 -5.34
CA VAL A 65 15.42 -15.50 -4.12
C VAL A 65 14.54 -15.19 -2.91
N MET A 66 14.51 -16.11 -1.95
CA MET A 66 13.87 -15.92 -0.65
C MET A 66 14.87 -16.26 0.45
N GLU A 67 15.21 -15.29 1.28
CA GLU A 67 16.15 -15.49 2.38
C GLU A 67 15.79 -14.63 3.59
N VAL A 68 16.08 -15.12 4.79
CA VAL A 68 15.92 -14.33 6.02
C VAL A 68 17.27 -13.75 6.41
N LYS A 69 17.37 -12.42 6.47
CA LYS A 69 18.55 -11.69 6.96
C LYS A 69 18.13 -10.65 7.98
N ASN A 70 18.75 -10.68 9.16
CA ASN A 70 18.47 -9.76 10.28
C ASN A 70 16.98 -9.70 10.69
N GLY A 71 16.30 -10.84 10.67
CA GLY A 71 14.87 -10.94 11.00
C GLY A 71 13.92 -10.40 9.92
N THR A 72 14.43 -10.11 8.73
CA THR A 72 13.65 -9.71 7.55
C THR A 72 13.68 -10.82 6.50
N LEU A 73 12.51 -11.31 6.08
CA LEU A 73 12.36 -12.11 4.87
C LEU A 73 12.51 -11.19 3.65
N LYS A 74 13.55 -11.40 2.86
CA LYS A 74 13.82 -10.69 1.62
C LYS A 74 13.38 -11.54 0.44
N ILE A 75 12.61 -10.93 -0.46
CA ILE A 75 12.04 -11.57 -1.65
C ILE A 75 12.37 -10.69 -2.86
N TYR A 76 13.22 -11.19 -3.76
CA TYR A 76 13.74 -10.42 -4.88
C TYR A 76 14.19 -11.35 -6.02
N THR A 77 14.57 -10.80 -7.17
CA THR A 77 15.10 -11.56 -8.30
C THR A 77 16.63 -11.63 -8.25
N ALA A 78 17.23 -12.79 -8.50
CA ALA A 78 18.68 -12.97 -8.43
C ALA A 78 19.41 -12.01 -9.38
N ASP A 79 18.87 -11.81 -10.58
CA ASP A 79 19.38 -10.91 -11.60
C ASP A 79 19.05 -9.42 -11.39
N GLN A 80 18.30 -9.09 -10.33
CA GLN A 80 17.84 -7.75 -9.97
C GLN A 80 16.88 -7.08 -10.99
N ASN A 81 16.43 -7.80 -12.02
CA ASN A 81 15.49 -7.25 -13.00
C ASN A 81 14.04 -7.49 -12.56
N PRO A 82 13.11 -6.56 -12.82
CA PRO A 82 11.70 -6.79 -12.57
C PRO A 82 11.14 -7.98 -13.34
N VAL A 83 10.32 -8.79 -12.66
CA VAL A 83 9.57 -9.91 -13.25
C VAL A 83 8.08 -9.59 -13.31
N ASN A 84 7.38 -10.25 -14.23
CA ASN A 84 5.92 -10.29 -14.28
C ASN A 84 5.46 -11.72 -14.00
N ASP A 85 4.19 -11.89 -13.64
CA ASP A 85 3.57 -13.21 -13.43
C ASP A 85 4.32 -14.09 -12.40
N VAL A 86 4.73 -13.46 -11.30
CA VAL A 86 5.29 -14.14 -10.12
C VAL A 86 4.50 -13.72 -8.88
N THR A 87 3.93 -14.70 -8.20
CA THR A 87 3.26 -14.50 -6.91
C THR A 87 3.95 -15.33 -5.84
N VAL A 88 4.31 -14.68 -4.74
CA VAL A 88 4.81 -15.33 -3.53
C VAL A 88 3.73 -15.27 -2.47
N TYR A 89 3.35 -16.43 -1.95
CA TYR A 89 2.43 -16.57 -0.85
C TYR A 89 3.23 -16.79 0.42
N VAL A 90 2.99 -15.98 1.43
CA VAL A 90 3.62 -16.11 2.75
C VAL A 90 2.55 -16.16 3.82
N HIS A 91 2.61 -17.22 4.60
CA HIS A 91 1.83 -17.43 5.80
C HIS A 91 2.79 -17.32 6.98
N ASN A 92 2.51 -16.42 7.92
CA ASN A 92 3.30 -16.27 9.16
C ASN A 92 2.47 -15.50 10.19
N HIS A 93 2.95 -15.37 11.43
CA HIS A 93 2.39 -14.49 12.44
C HIS A 93 3.42 -13.48 12.95
N GLY A 94 2.96 -12.44 13.64
CA GLY A 94 3.85 -11.50 14.35
C GLY A 94 4.62 -10.54 13.46
N ILE A 95 4.16 -10.30 12.22
CA ILE A 95 4.75 -9.28 11.34
C ILE A 95 4.50 -7.87 11.89
N ASN A 96 5.55 -7.07 11.88
CA ASN A 96 5.55 -5.68 12.29
C ASN A 96 6.06 -4.72 11.20
N ALA A 97 6.56 -5.23 10.07
CA ALA A 97 6.95 -4.37 8.96
C ALA A 97 6.79 -5.01 7.57
N PHE A 98 6.36 -4.18 6.62
CA PHE A 98 6.33 -4.48 5.19
C PHE A 98 7.10 -3.42 4.42
N SER A 99 7.99 -3.85 3.52
CA SER A 99 8.70 -2.96 2.60
C SER A 99 8.54 -3.46 1.17
N ALA A 100 8.23 -2.58 0.22
CA ALA A 100 8.21 -2.91 -1.19
C ALA A 100 8.88 -1.85 -2.06
N SER A 101 9.62 -2.29 -3.06
CA SER A 101 10.25 -1.41 -4.06
C SER A 101 10.27 -2.03 -5.46
N SER A 102 10.70 -1.26 -6.45
CA SER A 102 10.92 -1.71 -7.83
C SER A 102 9.68 -2.39 -8.41
N LYS A 103 8.52 -1.72 -8.31
CA LYS A 103 7.21 -2.18 -8.79
C LYS A 103 6.64 -3.44 -8.11
N ALA A 104 7.24 -3.92 -7.01
CA ALA A 104 6.67 -5.01 -6.23
C ALA A 104 5.31 -4.64 -5.63
N THR A 105 4.45 -5.64 -5.43
CA THR A 105 3.12 -5.46 -4.85
C THR A 105 2.98 -6.29 -3.57
N ILE A 106 2.34 -5.73 -2.54
CA ILE A 106 1.97 -6.44 -1.31
C ILE A 106 0.45 -6.40 -1.18
N THR A 107 -0.17 -7.57 -1.02
CA THR A 107 -1.59 -7.72 -0.77
C THR A 107 -1.80 -8.46 0.55
N LEU A 108 -2.64 -7.91 1.42
CA LEU A 108 -3.12 -8.56 2.63
C LEU A 108 -4.57 -9.02 2.40
N PRO A 109 -4.81 -10.26 1.95
CA PRO A 109 -6.17 -10.81 1.78
C PRO A 109 -6.98 -10.86 3.08
N GLN A 110 -6.31 -10.85 4.24
CA GLN A 110 -6.93 -10.80 5.55
C GLN A 110 -6.36 -9.67 6.40
N ILE A 111 -7.07 -9.36 7.48
CA ILE A 111 -6.64 -8.35 8.46
C ILE A 111 -5.34 -8.82 9.11
N VAL A 112 -4.35 -7.92 9.18
CA VAL A 112 -3.14 -8.15 9.96
C VAL A 112 -3.26 -7.40 11.29
N GLU A 113 -3.28 -8.17 12.38
CA GLU A 113 -3.30 -7.66 13.74
C GLU A 113 -1.91 -7.69 14.35
N THR A 114 -1.50 -6.57 14.95
CA THR A 114 -0.18 -6.43 15.57
C THR A 114 -0.18 -5.38 16.66
N ARG A 115 0.94 -5.24 17.37
CA ARG A 115 1.14 -4.11 18.28
C ARG A 115 1.46 -2.82 17.52
N SER A 116 2.42 -2.92 16.61
CA SER A 116 2.89 -1.80 15.79
C SER A 116 3.19 -2.29 14.38
N MET A 117 2.90 -1.44 13.39
CA MET A 117 3.14 -1.74 11.98
C MET A 117 3.95 -0.63 11.33
N ASP A 118 4.89 -1.00 10.46
CA ASP A 118 5.71 -0.09 9.66
C ASP A 118 5.66 -0.50 8.18
N ILE A 119 5.08 0.35 7.34
CA ILE A 119 4.90 0.09 5.91
C ILE A 119 5.74 1.10 5.13
N ARG A 120 6.64 0.61 4.27
CA ARG A 120 7.48 1.43 3.39
C ARG A 120 7.32 1.04 1.93
N LEU A 121 6.98 1.99 1.08
CA LEU A 121 6.80 1.78 -0.36
C LEU A 121 7.59 2.83 -1.14
N ALA A 122 8.30 2.38 -2.16
CA ALA A 122 9.06 3.24 -3.05
C ALA A 122 9.05 2.72 -4.48
N THR A 123 9.42 3.55 -5.45
CA THR A 123 9.78 3.16 -6.83
C THR A 123 8.69 2.33 -7.52
N GLY A 124 7.47 2.88 -7.54
CA GLY A 124 6.30 2.28 -8.17
C GLY A 124 5.70 1.06 -7.44
N ALA A 125 6.14 0.76 -6.22
CA ALA A 125 5.59 -0.33 -5.42
C ALA A 125 4.13 -0.08 -5.02
N LYS A 126 3.39 -1.16 -4.75
CA LYS A 126 1.97 -1.10 -4.40
C LYS A 126 1.66 -1.87 -3.12
N PHE A 127 0.75 -1.34 -2.32
CA PHE A 127 0.22 -2.02 -1.14
C PHE A 127 -1.31 -1.97 -1.13
N THR A 128 -1.94 -3.09 -0.83
CA THR A 128 -3.38 -3.19 -0.57
C THR A 128 -3.64 -4.06 0.65
N GLY A 129 -4.37 -3.55 1.65
CA GLY A 129 -4.67 -4.38 2.82
C GLY A 129 -5.36 -3.69 3.99
N ILE A 130 -5.65 -4.47 5.02
CA ILE A 130 -6.22 -3.99 6.29
C ILE A 130 -5.24 -4.30 7.42
N VAL A 131 -4.92 -3.28 8.22
CA VAL A 131 -4.04 -3.40 9.38
C VAL A 131 -4.73 -2.87 10.63
N LYS A 132 -4.72 -3.67 11.69
CA LYS A 132 -5.13 -3.26 13.03
C LYS A 132 -3.93 -3.31 13.96
N ALA A 133 -3.44 -2.15 14.39
CA ALA A 133 -2.32 -2.04 15.30
C ALA A 133 -2.81 -1.49 16.64
N SER A 134 -2.51 -2.17 17.76
CA SER A 134 -2.97 -1.70 19.08
C SER A 134 -2.27 -0.44 19.58
N ALA A 135 -1.11 -0.09 19.02
CA ALA A 135 -0.33 1.09 19.41
C ALA A 135 -0.10 2.07 18.26
N THR A 136 0.78 1.73 17.31
CA THR A 136 1.27 2.69 16.31
C THR A 136 1.37 2.09 14.91
N THR A 137 0.96 2.84 13.90
CA THR A 137 1.22 2.52 12.49
C THR A 137 2.04 3.63 11.85
N THR A 138 3.12 3.26 11.15
CA THR A 138 3.87 4.17 10.28
C THR A 138 3.69 3.77 8.83
N VAL A 139 3.42 4.74 7.95
CA VAL A 139 3.27 4.51 6.51
C VAL A 139 4.14 5.52 5.77
N ASN A 140 5.17 5.05 5.07
CA ASN A 140 6.03 5.86 4.21
C ASN A 140 5.81 5.46 2.76
N VAL A 141 5.44 6.40 1.90
CA VAL A 141 5.17 6.16 0.46
C VAL A 141 5.92 7.21 -0.34
N SER A 142 6.71 6.76 -1.31
CA SER A 142 7.61 7.61 -2.10
C SER A 142 7.73 7.13 -3.54
N ASP A 143 8.27 7.96 -4.42
CA ASP A 143 8.73 7.60 -5.76
C ASP A 143 7.71 6.79 -6.57
N ASP A 144 6.57 7.42 -6.86
CA ASP A 144 5.45 6.88 -7.65
C ASP A 144 4.76 5.64 -7.05
N ALA A 145 5.03 5.33 -5.77
CA ALA A 145 4.39 4.22 -5.08
C ALA A 145 2.91 4.49 -4.73
N VAL A 146 2.14 3.41 -4.61
CA VAL A 146 0.69 3.45 -4.36
C VAL A 146 0.35 2.70 -3.07
N PHE A 147 -0.38 3.35 -2.18
CA PHE A 147 -0.90 2.74 -0.96
C PHE A 147 -2.43 2.77 -0.95
N ASN A 148 -3.08 1.62 -0.76
CA ASN A 148 -4.52 1.50 -0.56
C ASN A 148 -4.78 0.70 0.72
N GLY A 149 -5.04 1.36 1.83
CA GLY A 149 -5.13 0.68 3.12
C GLY A 149 -6.24 1.16 4.03
N LEU A 150 -6.82 0.21 4.79
CA LEU A 150 -7.61 0.50 5.97
C LEU A 150 -6.73 0.30 7.20
N ILE A 151 -6.55 1.35 8.00
CA ILE A 151 -5.74 1.36 9.21
C ILE A 151 -6.63 1.62 10.43
N GLU A 152 -6.59 0.72 11.41
CA GLU A 152 -7.08 0.99 12.76
C GLU A 152 -5.90 1.03 13.72
N THR A 153 -5.67 2.18 14.38
CA THR A 153 -4.53 2.32 15.30
C THR A 153 -4.72 3.43 16.33
N GLY A 154 -3.97 3.37 17.42
CA GLY A 154 -3.89 4.49 18.37
C GLY A 154 -3.25 5.71 17.72
N ARG A 155 -2.08 5.54 17.10
CA ARG A 155 -1.36 6.63 16.43
C ARG A 155 -0.89 6.25 15.04
N LEU A 156 -1.21 7.08 14.05
CA LEU A 156 -0.73 6.98 12.68
C LEU A 156 0.29 8.07 12.39
N SER A 157 1.43 7.69 11.80
CA SER A 157 2.40 8.60 11.19
C SER A 157 2.54 8.28 9.70
N GLY A 158 2.08 9.18 8.84
CA GLY A 158 2.17 9.06 7.38
C GLY A 158 3.20 10.03 6.80
N ASN A 159 4.11 9.56 5.96
CA ASN A 159 5.04 10.40 5.19
C ASN A 159 4.93 10.05 3.70
N PHE A 160 4.52 11.03 2.90
CA PHE A 160 4.16 10.85 1.50
C PHE A 160 4.89 11.86 0.62
N THR A 161 5.71 11.38 -0.31
CA THR A 161 6.58 12.21 -1.14
C THR A 161 6.73 11.62 -2.55
N GLY A 162 7.41 12.33 -3.47
CA GLY A 162 7.79 11.83 -4.79
C GLY A 162 6.63 11.23 -5.59
N ASN A 163 5.56 11.99 -5.83
CA ASN A 163 4.36 11.54 -6.55
C ASN A 163 3.62 10.34 -5.92
N ALA A 164 3.78 10.09 -4.62
CA ALA A 164 3.03 9.04 -3.92
C ALA A 164 1.51 9.20 -4.10
N SER A 165 0.81 8.08 -4.32
CA SER A 165 -0.65 8.03 -4.40
C SER A 165 -1.20 7.19 -3.25
N VAL A 166 -1.98 7.81 -2.37
CA VAL A 166 -2.37 7.21 -1.09
C VAL A 166 -3.88 7.29 -0.89
N VAL A 167 -4.51 6.13 -0.73
CA VAL A 167 -5.88 6.01 -0.22
C VAL A 167 -5.81 5.40 1.18
N LEU A 168 -6.30 6.16 2.14
CA LEU A 168 -6.26 5.82 3.55
C LEU A 168 -7.68 5.86 4.14
N ALA A 169 -8.08 4.76 4.77
CA ALA A 169 -9.36 4.64 5.46
C ALA A 169 -9.15 4.04 6.85
N GLY A 170 -10.21 4.03 7.68
CA GLY A 170 -10.22 3.33 8.97
C GLY A 170 -10.43 4.28 10.13
N LYS A 171 -9.93 3.90 11.31
CA LYS A 171 -10.18 4.61 12.57
C LYS A 171 -8.89 4.81 13.34
N VAL A 172 -8.51 6.06 13.57
CA VAL A 172 -7.24 6.42 14.20
C VAL A 172 -7.48 7.42 15.32
N TYR A 173 -6.89 7.25 16.49
CA TYR A 173 -7.04 8.27 17.53
C TYR A 173 -6.24 9.54 17.20
N GLU A 174 -4.95 9.40 16.92
CA GLU A 174 -4.07 10.51 16.50
C GLU A 174 -3.42 10.25 15.14
N ALA A 175 -3.61 11.15 14.17
CA ALA A 175 -2.98 11.08 12.86
C ALA A 175 -2.03 12.25 12.62
N PHE A 176 -0.80 11.94 12.21
CA PHE A 176 0.20 12.91 11.74
C PHE A 176 0.51 12.59 10.28
N LEU A 177 0.11 13.47 9.36
CA LEU A 177 0.26 13.25 7.92
C LEU A 177 1.18 14.32 7.32
N TYR A 178 2.31 13.88 6.77
CA TYR A 178 3.28 14.71 6.07
C TYR A 178 3.18 14.41 4.58
N ALA A 179 3.02 15.45 3.77
CA ALA A 179 2.87 15.35 2.33
C ALA A 179 3.68 16.44 1.61
N ASN A 180 4.56 16.04 0.70
CA ASN A 180 5.33 16.97 -0.14
C ASN A 180 5.58 16.38 -1.53
N ASN A 181 6.25 17.12 -2.41
CA ASN A 181 6.69 16.68 -3.73
C ASN A 181 5.61 15.91 -4.52
N ASN A 182 4.52 16.60 -4.83
CA ASN A 182 3.42 16.11 -5.68
C ASN A 182 2.65 14.89 -5.12
N ALA A 183 2.78 14.56 -3.84
CA ALA A 183 2.01 13.48 -3.24
C ALA A 183 0.50 13.77 -3.23
N ILE A 184 -0.31 12.77 -3.58
CA ILE A 184 -1.77 12.83 -3.62
C ILE A 184 -2.34 11.87 -2.58
N ILE A 185 -3.13 12.41 -1.64
CA ILE A 185 -3.69 11.65 -0.53
C ILE A 185 -5.21 11.81 -0.49
N SER A 186 -5.92 10.68 -0.42
CA SER A 186 -7.35 10.60 -0.15
C SER A 186 -7.59 9.86 1.16
N ALA A 187 -7.91 10.61 2.21
CA ALA A 187 -8.27 10.12 3.53
C ALA A 187 -9.70 10.52 3.96
N ARG A 188 -10.64 10.57 3.01
CA ARG A 188 -12.06 10.93 3.27
C ARG A 188 -12.80 9.92 4.14
N ASN A 189 -12.29 8.69 4.24
CA ASN A 189 -12.87 7.61 5.03
C ASN A 189 -11.98 7.24 6.23
N LEU A 190 -11.09 8.16 6.64
CA LEU A 190 -10.27 8.02 7.83
C LEU A 190 -10.93 8.82 8.97
N ASP A 191 -11.56 8.10 9.88
CA ASP A 191 -12.12 8.67 11.09
C ASP A 191 -11.01 8.93 12.11
N THR A 192 -10.96 10.17 12.63
CA THR A 192 -9.91 10.59 13.57
C THR A 192 -10.45 11.36 14.76
N GLU A 193 -9.80 11.28 15.92
CA GLU A 193 -10.05 12.25 17.00
C GLU A 193 -9.20 13.50 16.80
N ASN A 194 -7.90 13.33 16.59
CA ASN A 194 -6.95 14.42 16.38
C ASN A 194 -6.15 14.19 15.09
N THR A 195 -6.13 15.18 14.21
CA THR A 195 -5.34 15.14 12.97
C THR A 195 -4.44 16.36 12.84
N ALA A 196 -3.15 16.13 12.61
CA ALA A 196 -2.18 17.13 12.23
C ALA A 196 -1.68 16.87 10.80
N ILE A 197 -1.78 17.86 9.92
CA ILE A 197 -1.35 17.78 8.52
C ILE A 197 -0.25 18.80 8.27
N PHE A 198 0.81 18.33 7.62
CA PHE A 198 1.93 19.13 7.13
C PHE A 198 2.00 18.92 5.61
N ALA A 199 1.61 19.93 4.84
CA ALA A 199 1.56 19.85 3.39
C ALA A 199 2.44 20.93 2.78
N SER A 200 3.34 20.54 1.87
CA SER A 200 4.21 21.48 1.17
C SER A 200 4.36 21.14 -0.31
N GLU A 201 4.93 22.08 -1.07
CA GLU A 201 5.10 21.93 -2.53
C GLU A 201 3.75 21.64 -3.20
N ALA A 202 3.71 20.92 -4.31
CA ALA A 202 2.47 20.62 -5.03
C ALA A 202 1.65 19.44 -4.44
N ALA A 203 1.78 19.16 -3.13
CA ALA A 203 1.02 18.10 -2.49
C ALA A 203 -0.48 18.40 -2.42
N ALA A 204 -1.32 17.38 -2.58
CA ALA A 204 -2.77 17.49 -2.58
C ALA A 204 -3.42 16.46 -1.64
N LEU A 205 -4.24 16.92 -0.68
CA LEU A 205 -4.90 16.06 0.30
C LEU A 205 -6.42 16.29 0.32
N ASN A 206 -7.19 15.21 0.32
CA ASN A 206 -8.63 15.20 0.55
C ASN A 206 -8.94 14.38 1.81
N ILE A 207 -9.32 15.01 2.90
CA ILE A 207 -9.40 14.36 4.22
C ILE A 207 -10.77 14.53 4.88
N HIS A 208 -11.10 13.66 5.85
CA HIS A 208 -12.21 13.88 6.77
C HIS A 208 -11.72 14.53 8.05
N ALA A 209 -12.39 15.58 8.48
CA ALA A 209 -12.12 16.27 9.73
C ALA A 209 -12.76 15.53 10.90
N GLY A 210 -11.90 15.00 11.76
CA GLY A 210 -12.26 14.45 13.06
C GLY A 210 -12.71 15.52 14.07
N SER A 211 -12.53 15.25 15.36
CA SER A 211 -12.85 16.23 16.41
C SER A 211 -11.95 17.47 16.36
N ASN A 212 -10.64 17.29 16.20
CA ASN A 212 -9.66 18.38 16.20
C ASN A 212 -8.70 18.28 15.02
N MET A 213 -8.36 19.43 14.45
CA MET A 213 -7.45 19.52 13.32
C MET A 213 -6.40 20.62 13.47
N SER A 214 -5.17 20.32 13.07
CA SER A 214 -4.08 21.28 12.90
C SER A 214 -3.54 21.20 11.48
N LEU A 215 -3.57 22.31 10.76
CA LEU A 215 -3.13 22.41 9.37
C LEU A 215 -1.92 23.33 9.26
N ASN A 216 -0.80 22.77 8.81
CA ASN A 216 0.40 23.51 8.41
C ASN A 216 0.62 23.28 6.91
N ILE A 217 0.31 24.29 6.10
CA ILE A 217 0.20 24.16 4.64
C ILE A 217 0.98 25.32 4.00
N SER A 218 1.90 25.01 3.10
CA SER A 218 2.57 26.02 2.27
C SER A 218 1.68 26.49 1.12
N ASP A 219 1.93 27.69 0.57
CA ASP A 219 1.13 28.32 -0.49
C ASP A 219 0.92 27.49 -1.76
N THR A 220 1.81 26.54 -2.06
CA THR A 220 1.71 25.69 -3.26
C THR A 220 0.94 24.39 -3.04
N ALA A 221 0.64 24.05 -1.78
CA ALA A 221 -0.01 22.80 -1.40
C ALA A 221 -1.51 23.00 -1.23
N LYS A 222 -2.28 21.92 -1.41
CA LYS A 222 -3.75 21.97 -1.32
C LYS A 222 -4.28 20.93 -0.37
N VAL A 223 -5.03 21.37 0.64
CA VAL A 223 -5.79 20.49 1.53
C VAL A 223 -7.26 20.84 1.44
N THR A 224 -8.08 19.84 1.13
CA THR A 224 -9.55 19.91 1.19
C THR A 224 -10.02 18.97 2.28
N TYR A 225 -10.90 19.45 3.16
CA TYR A 225 -11.50 18.62 4.20
C TYR A 225 -13.02 18.67 4.19
N SER A 226 -13.66 17.60 4.69
CA SER A 226 -15.09 17.53 4.98
C SER A 226 -15.32 17.27 6.48
N GLY A 227 -16.56 17.39 6.97
CA GLY A 227 -16.88 17.18 8.39
C GLY A 227 -17.01 18.49 9.18
N THR A 228 -17.34 18.37 10.47
CA THR A 228 -17.62 19.50 11.37
C THR A 228 -16.74 19.40 12.63
N PRO A 229 -15.43 19.67 12.52
CA PRO A 229 -14.52 19.59 13.66
C PRO A 229 -14.90 20.61 14.73
N LYS A 230 -14.66 20.27 16.00
CA LYS A 230 -14.85 21.19 17.13
C LYS A 230 -13.80 22.29 17.14
N SER A 231 -12.59 22.00 16.65
CA SER A 231 -11.48 22.94 16.61
C SER A 231 -10.60 22.74 15.37
N VAL A 232 -10.24 23.84 14.71
CA VAL A 232 -9.26 23.85 13.62
C VAL A 232 -8.22 24.93 13.89
N LYS A 233 -6.95 24.55 13.87
CA LYS A 233 -5.79 25.44 13.96
C LYS A 233 -5.07 25.50 12.62
N TYR A 234 -4.59 26.69 12.27
CA TYR A 234 -3.85 26.95 11.03
C TYR A 234 -2.48 27.56 11.36
N SER A 235 -1.44 27.23 10.60
CA SER A 235 -0.13 27.88 10.71
C SER A 235 -0.18 29.32 10.17
N GLU A 236 0.68 30.20 10.72
CA GLU A 236 0.95 31.50 10.11
C GLU A 236 1.50 31.27 8.68
N GLY A 237 0.88 31.88 7.68
CA GLY A 237 1.11 31.61 6.25
C GLY A 237 0.00 30.82 5.56
N ALA A 238 -0.87 30.11 6.29
CA ALA A 238 -2.01 29.36 5.72
C ALA A 238 -3.19 30.26 5.23
N LEU A 239 -2.90 31.52 4.90
CA LEU A 239 -3.87 32.55 4.49
C LEU A 239 -3.84 32.76 2.98
N ALA A 240 -4.52 31.88 2.22
CA ALA A 240 -5.32 32.22 1.03
C ALA A 240 -5.69 30.97 0.23
N THR A 241 -6.73 30.24 0.65
CA THR A 241 -7.87 29.77 -0.18
C THR A 241 -8.73 28.85 0.68
N ILE A 242 -9.58 29.43 1.54
CA ILE A 242 -10.66 28.70 2.19
C ILE A 242 -11.88 28.84 1.27
N LYS A 243 -12.22 27.80 0.49
CA LYS A 243 -13.56 27.69 -0.12
C LYS A 243 -14.51 27.17 0.94
N ASP A 244 -14.99 28.07 1.79
CA ASP A 244 -16.08 27.74 2.70
C ASP A 244 -17.32 27.43 1.85
N LYS A 245 -17.68 26.13 1.75
CA LYS A 245 -18.89 25.69 1.05
C LYS A 245 -20.11 25.58 1.98
N SER A 246 -20.03 26.12 3.20
CA SER A 246 -21.17 26.07 4.12
C SER A 246 -22.15 27.23 3.97
N LYS A 247 -21.82 28.29 3.22
CA LYS A 247 -22.77 29.34 2.81
C LYS A 247 -22.43 29.85 1.42
N ASP A 248 -23.19 29.37 0.44
CA ASP A 248 -23.23 29.80 -0.95
C ASP A 248 -21.98 29.54 -1.79
N GLY A 249 -22.22 29.05 -3.00
CA GLY A 249 -21.20 28.58 -3.92
C GLY A 249 -20.11 29.61 -4.19
N LEU A 250 -18.88 29.30 -3.80
CA LEU A 250 -17.70 30.01 -4.26
C LEU A 250 -16.71 29.02 -4.86
N SER A 251 -16.76 28.93 -6.18
CA SER A 251 -15.58 28.72 -7.00
C SER A 251 -14.67 29.94 -6.84
N ALA A 252 -13.46 29.72 -6.37
CA ALA A 252 -12.30 30.54 -6.70
C ALA A 252 -11.53 29.79 -7.79
N ASN A 253 -11.21 30.47 -8.88
CA ASN A 253 -10.55 29.95 -10.08
C ASN A 253 -9.38 29.03 -9.76
#